data_AF-A0A842MUP3-F1
#
_entry.id   AF-A0A842MUP3-F1
#
_cell.length_a   1.000
_cell.length_b   1.000
_cell.length_c   1.000
_cell.angle_alpha   90.00
_cell.angle_beta   90.00
_cell.angle_gamma   90.00
#
_symmetry.space_group_name_H-M   'P 1'
#
loop_
_entity.id
_entity.type
_entity.pdbx_description
1 polymer ?
#
loop_
_entity_poly.entity_id
_entity_poly.type
_entity_poly.pdbx_seq_one_letter_code
_entity_poly.pdbx_strand_id
1 'polypeptide(L)' 'NNTTYYDGAYVISSKASGATLLTADDALYEKASREIPTLHLKDYKK' A
#
# COMPACT_ATOMS: atom_id res chain seq x y z
N ASN A 1 -8.53 1.05 17.24
CA ASN A 1 -7.69 0.17 16.41
C ASN A 1 -8.31 0.10 15.00
N ASN A 2 -8.25 1.20 14.24
CA ASN A 2 -9.03 1.40 13.01
C ASN A 2 -8.12 1.52 11.77
N THR A 3 -7.07 0.71 11.71
CA THR A 3 -6.08 0.68 10.62
C THR A 3 -6.73 0.36 9.28
N THR A 4 -7.75 -0.49 9.27
CA THR A 4 -8.45 -0.95 8.05
C THR A 4 -9.10 0.16 7.23
N TYR A 5 -9.55 1.25 7.85
CA TYR A 5 -10.14 2.39 7.11
C TYR A 5 -9.08 3.15 6.30
N TYR A 6 -7.92 3.40 6.92
CA TYR A 6 -6.84 4.14 6.28
C TYR A 6 -6.14 3.30 5.21
N ASP A 7 -6.00 1.99 5.44
CA ASP A 7 -5.52 1.04 4.44
C ASP A 7 -6.30 1.16 3.12
N GLY A 8 -7.64 1.17 3.21
CA GLY A 8 -8.50 1.36 2.04
C GLY A 8 -8.29 2.71 1.36
N ALA A 9 -8.15 3.80 2.13
CA ALA A 9 -7.91 5.13 1.58
C ALA A 9 -6.57 5.22 0.82
N TYR A 10 -5.50 4.57 1.33
CA TYR A 10 -4.21 4.52 0.64
C TYR A 10 -4.26 3.72 -0.65
N VAL A 11 -4.98 2.59 -0.65
CA VAL A 11 -5.17 1.78 -1.87
C VAL A 11 -5.96 2.56 -2.92
N ILE A 12 -7.09 3.17 -2.53
CA ILE A 12 -7.94 3.95 -3.45
C ILE A 12 -7.18 5.15 -4.01
N SER A 13 -6.47 5.92 -3.16
CA SER A 13 -5.72 7.10 -3.60
C SER A 13 -4.55 6.75 -4.52
N SER A 14 -3.82 5.67 -4.22
CA SER A 14 -2.73 5.16 -5.08
C SER A 14 -3.27 4.70 -6.43
N LYS A 15 -4.42 3.99 -6.42
CA LYS A 15 -5.11 3.58 -7.66
C LYS A 15 -5.57 4.77 -8.50
N ALA A 16 -6.15 5.79 -7.87
CA ALA A 16 -6.66 6.97 -8.55
C ALA A 16 -5.54 7.85 -9.13
N SER A 17 -4.39 7.92 -8.44
CA SER A 17 -3.22 8.69 -8.89
C SER A 17 -2.30 7.90 -9.83
N GLY A 18 -2.45 6.57 -9.91
CA GLY A 18 -1.51 5.69 -10.61
C GLY A 18 -0.15 5.57 -9.92
N ALA A 19 -0.04 6.02 -8.66
CA ALA A 19 1.20 5.99 -7.89
C ALA A 19 1.44 4.61 -7.24
N THR A 20 2.71 4.30 -6.96
CA THR A 20 3.09 3.13 -6.18
C THR A 20 2.86 3.37 -4.70
N LEU A 21 2.11 2.49 -4.05
CA LEU A 21 1.92 2.52 -2.60
C LEU A 21 3.19 2.01 -1.90
N LEU A 22 3.82 2.84 -1.06
CA LEU A 22 4.93 2.42 -0.19
C LEU A 22 4.38 2.16 1.22
N THR A 23 4.61 0.96 1.75
CA THR A 23 4.14 0.59 3.10
C THR A 23 5.18 -0.23 3.86
N ALA A 24 5.19 -0.14 5.19
CA ALA A 24 5.98 -0.99 6.08
C ALA A 24 5.13 -2.08 6.78
N ASP A 25 3.82 -2.13 6.49
CA ASP A 25 2.89 -3.11 7.03
C ASP A 25 2.78 -4.30 6.09
N ASP A 26 3.16 -5.50 6.57
CA ASP A 26 3.17 -6.72 5.77
C ASP A 26 1.74 -7.14 5.34
N ALA A 27 0.73 -6.95 6.19
CA ALA A 27 -0.65 -7.34 5.88
C ALA A 27 -1.30 -6.42 4.83
N LEU A 28 -1.01 -5.11 4.90
CA LEU A 28 -1.40 -4.17 3.87
C LEU A 28 -0.66 -4.45 2.56
N TYR A 29 0.64 -4.72 2.63
CA TYR A 29 1.44 -5.08 1.45
C TYR A 29 0.90 -6.30 0.72
N GLU A 30 0.63 -7.40 1.44
CA GLU A 30 0.11 -8.64 0.83
C GLU A 30 -1.25 -8.46 0.15
N LYS A 31 -2.10 -7.57 0.67
CA LYS A 31 -3.40 -7.26 0.08
C LYS A 31 -3.26 -6.30 -1.10
N ALA A 32 -2.60 -5.16 -0.90
CA ALA A 32 -2.50 -4.10 -1.89
C ALA A 32 -1.65 -4.50 -3.11
N SER A 33 -0.60 -5.30 -2.91
CA SER A 33 0.28 -5.78 -4.01
C SER A 33 -0.45 -6.63 -5.06
N ARG A 34 -1.65 -7.16 -4.74
CA ARG A 34 -2.49 -7.90 -5.68
C ARG A 34 -3.34 -6.99 -6.57
N GLU A 35 -3.54 -5.75 -6.18
CA GLU A 35 -4.46 -4.81 -6.83
C GLU A 35 -3.76 -3.61 -7.46
N ILE A 36 -2.69 -3.12 -6.83
CA ILE A 36 -1.97 -1.91 -7.23
C ILE A 36 -0.46 -2.11 -7.09
N PRO A 37 0.37 -1.38 -7.85
CA PRO A 37 1.81 -1.32 -7.62
C PRO A 37 2.07 -0.93 -6.16
N THR A 38 2.70 -1.84 -5.43
CA THR A 38 2.98 -1.68 -4.00
C THR A 38 4.41 -2.10 -3.72
N LEU A 39 5.12 -1.31 -2.92
CA LEU A 39 6.47 -1.59 -2.48
C LEU A 39 6.50 -1.70 -0.96
N HIS A 40 7.15 -2.75 -0.45
CA HIS A 40 7.41 -2.86 0.98
C HIS A 40 8.64 -2.03 1.35
N LEU A 41 8.62 -1.35 2.50
CA LEU A 41 9.70 -0.47 2.94
C LEU A 41 11.04 -1.21 3.08
N LYS A 42 11.01 -2.48 3.49
CA LYS A 42 12.19 -3.36 3.57
C LYS A 42 12.91 -3.57 2.23
N ASP A 43 12.15 -3.46 1.13
CA ASP A 43 12.64 -3.65 -0.24
C ASP A 43 12.93 -2.31 -0.93
N TYR A 44 12.62 -1.18 -0.30
CA TYR A 44 12.92 0.14 -0.82
C TYR A 44 14.43 0.42 -0.72
N LYS A 45 15.10 0.35 -1.87
CA LYS A 45 16.50 0.74 -2.03
C LYS A 45 16.55 2.16 -2.61
N LYS A 46 17.31 3.02 -1.94
CA LYS A 46 17.52 4.42 -2.33
C LYS A 46 18.51 4.54 -3.49
#